data_AF-A0A934HEN4-F1
#
_entry.id   AF-A0A934HEN4-F1
#
_cell.length_a   1.000
_cell.length_b   1.000
_cell.length_c   1.000
_cell.angle_alpha   90.00
_cell.angle_beta   90.00
_cell.angle_gamma   90.00
#
_symmetry.space_group_name_H-M   'P 1'
#
loop_
_entity.id
_entity.type
_entity.pdbx_description
1 polymer ?
#
loop_
_entity_poly.entity_id
_entity_poly.type
_entity_poly.pdbx_seq_one_letter_code
_entity_poly.pdbx_strand_id
1 'polypeptide(L)'
;HDILPGSSIGPVYADSQRDHQQIRELGEQVREEALAALAQILPPQTALMAVNPVSFAGRRIGILPAELAPNKQLVDLRHRTPLITQAIDGGTLIEVDALAPYSLVPIGEVAQGNSLSPVSNSALAVSQEGDRHILENALLRVEVDRFGHITAVFDKEAGREVLAPGMVANTLLAFEDRPMNFDAWDIDIFYEDRSETITQVENISITETGPLRIALRIHRRYRSSVIVQTMYLYRDSKRLDFDTWVDWHEQHLLLKVAFPVNILSPVATFDIQWGNVQRPTHRNTSWDWARFETCGHKWADLSEGDYGVALLNDCKYGYDVHDNVMRLTLIKSATSPDPDADQGEHVMTYSLLPHQGDWRTGVVPAGYDLNDPLIVRRVQTSRTSAAPLASLVTVDAPNVVIETIKQAEDTGGIIVRLYENERARGRVGLHTGFPLQTAYLCNLLEVNDLELAVLENEVHFEITPYQIVTLRLVPRP
;
A
#
# COMPACT_ATOMS: atom_id res chain seq x y z
N HIS A 1 -23.64 8.42 0.07
CA HIS A 1 -23.83 7.01 -0.29
C HIS A 1 -24.17 6.83 -1.76
N ASP A 2 -24.52 7.89 -2.51
CA ASP A 2 -24.65 7.79 -3.98
C ASP A 2 -23.50 8.47 -4.77
N ILE A 3 -22.72 9.34 -4.12
CA ILE A 3 -21.52 9.95 -4.73
C ILE A 3 -20.36 8.96 -4.70
N LEU A 4 -19.96 8.52 -3.50
CA LEU A 4 -18.76 7.68 -3.32
C LEU A 4 -18.86 6.31 -4.02
N PRO A 5 -20.01 5.58 -3.98
CA PRO A 5 -20.17 4.34 -4.73
C PRO A 5 -20.31 4.51 -6.25
N GLY A 6 -20.23 5.73 -6.78
CA GLY A 6 -20.27 5.93 -8.22
C GLY A 6 -21.65 5.70 -8.82
N SER A 7 -22.70 6.19 -8.16
CA SER A 7 -24.08 5.93 -8.56
C SER A 7 -24.96 7.19 -8.74
N SER A 8 -24.40 8.25 -9.28
CA SER A 8 -25.03 9.54 -9.57
C SER A 8 -24.79 9.95 -11.03
N ILE A 9 -25.52 10.96 -11.51
CA ILE A 9 -25.32 11.53 -12.85
C ILE A 9 -23.99 12.29 -12.98
N GLY A 10 -23.44 12.39 -14.18
CA GLY A 10 -22.15 13.05 -14.46
C GLY A 10 -21.94 14.43 -13.80
N PRO A 11 -22.93 15.36 -13.82
CA PRO A 11 -22.78 16.65 -13.14
C PRO A 11 -22.47 16.57 -11.64
N VAL A 12 -22.96 15.53 -10.93
CA VAL A 12 -22.64 15.32 -9.51
C VAL A 12 -21.17 14.98 -9.33
N TYR A 13 -20.57 14.22 -10.25
CA TYR A 13 -19.14 13.91 -10.19
C TYR A 13 -18.27 15.09 -10.59
N ALA A 14 -18.71 15.92 -11.53
CA ALA A 14 -18.00 17.16 -11.84
C ALA A 14 -17.93 18.07 -10.59
N ASP A 15 -19.01 18.16 -9.81
CA ASP A 15 -19.02 18.88 -8.53
C ASP A 15 -18.11 18.19 -7.50
N SER A 16 -18.26 16.87 -7.33
CA SER A 16 -17.44 16.06 -6.41
C SER A 16 -15.94 16.14 -6.72
N GLN A 17 -15.53 16.15 -8.00
CA GLN A 17 -14.15 16.29 -8.41
C GLN A 17 -13.56 17.63 -7.99
N ARG A 18 -14.34 18.73 -8.08
CA ARG A 18 -13.91 20.04 -7.58
C ARG A 18 -13.74 20.04 -6.06
N ASP A 19 -14.66 19.40 -5.33
CA ASP A 19 -14.55 19.27 -3.87
C ASP A 19 -13.31 18.44 -3.49
N HIS A 20 -13.07 17.31 -4.16
CA HIS A 20 -11.87 16.48 -3.93
C HIS A 20 -10.57 17.22 -4.27
N GLN A 21 -10.56 18.04 -5.32
CA GLN A 21 -9.42 18.89 -5.64
C GLN A 21 -9.15 19.89 -4.51
N GLN A 22 -10.17 20.58 -4.01
CA GLN A 22 -10.02 21.53 -2.89
C GLN A 22 -9.51 20.83 -1.62
N ILE A 23 -10.05 19.65 -1.30
CA ILE A 23 -9.61 18.84 -0.16
C ILE A 23 -8.14 18.43 -0.33
N ARG A 24 -7.73 18.00 -1.54
CA ARG A 24 -6.35 17.64 -1.84
C ARG A 24 -5.41 18.84 -1.67
N GLU A 25 -5.74 19.98 -2.24
CA GLU A 25 -4.94 21.20 -2.14
C GLU A 25 -4.76 21.64 -0.68
N LEU A 26 -5.84 21.64 0.10
CA LEU A 26 -5.78 21.97 1.54
C LEU A 26 -4.92 20.96 2.31
N GLY A 27 -5.12 19.65 2.08
CA GLY A 27 -4.35 18.60 2.74
C GLY A 27 -2.87 18.65 2.40
N GLU A 28 -2.52 18.89 1.14
CA GLU A 28 -1.15 19.08 0.69
C GLU A 28 -0.52 20.33 1.30
N GLN A 29 -1.24 21.45 1.34
CA GLN A 29 -0.76 22.68 1.97
C GLN A 29 -0.43 22.44 3.45
N VAL A 30 -1.37 21.88 4.22
CA VAL A 30 -1.17 21.58 5.65
C VAL A 30 0.01 20.61 5.85
N ARG A 31 0.15 19.61 4.97
CA ARG A 31 1.28 18.68 5.02
C ARG A 31 2.61 19.40 4.78
N GLU A 32 2.72 20.23 3.74
CA GLU A 32 3.96 20.94 3.44
C GLU A 32 4.32 21.95 4.53
N GLU A 33 3.34 22.64 5.13
CA GLU A 33 3.54 23.51 6.30
C GLU A 33 4.05 22.73 7.51
N ALA A 34 3.47 21.56 7.81
CA ALA A 34 3.92 20.69 8.89
C ALA A 34 5.35 20.16 8.63
N LEU A 35 5.65 19.71 7.41
CA LEU A 35 6.99 19.24 7.03
C LEU A 35 8.03 20.36 7.13
N ALA A 36 7.68 21.59 6.76
CA ALA A 36 8.54 22.76 6.92
C ALA A 36 8.81 23.10 8.40
N ALA A 37 7.80 22.93 9.27
CA ALA A 37 7.98 23.08 10.72
C ALA A 37 8.89 21.99 11.31
N LEU A 38 8.69 20.73 10.90
CA LEU A 38 9.54 19.60 11.32
C LEU A 38 10.98 19.75 10.83
N ALA A 39 11.20 20.32 9.64
CA ALA A 39 12.54 20.62 9.16
C ALA A 39 13.33 21.54 10.11
N GLN A 40 12.66 22.42 10.87
CA GLN A 40 13.34 23.34 11.79
C GLN A 40 13.93 22.66 13.03
N ILE A 41 13.52 21.43 13.36
CA ILE A 41 14.06 20.70 14.51
C ILE A 41 15.23 19.76 14.14
N LEU A 42 15.51 19.59 12.85
CA LEU A 42 16.55 18.69 12.34
C LEU A 42 17.97 19.26 12.52
N PRO A 43 19.00 18.40 12.53
CA PRO A 43 20.40 18.82 12.59
C PRO A 43 20.81 19.75 11.43
N PRO A 44 21.78 20.67 11.62
CA PRO A 44 22.17 21.66 10.60
C PRO A 44 22.69 21.08 9.27
N GLN A 45 23.21 19.83 9.30
CA GLN A 45 23.77 19.17 8.10
C GLN A 45 22.71 18.40 7.28
N THR A 46 21.43 18.51 7.65
CA THR A 46 20.35 17.79 7.00
C THR A 46 20.02 18.43 5.65
N ALA A 47 20.15 17.66 4.58
CA ALA A 47 19.77 18.06 3.22
C ALA A 47 18.39 17.53 2.84
N LEU A 48 18.06 16.33 3.30
CA LEU A 48 16.77 15.68 3.10
C LEU A 48 16.20 15.22 4.45
N MET A 49 14.88 15.18 4.55
CA MET A 49 14.14 14.55 5.65
C MET A 49 13.36 13.37 5.09
N ALA A 50 13.46 12.22 5.75
CA ALA A 50 12.54 11.11 5.56
C ALA A 50 11.59 11.02 6.75
N VAL A 51 10.29 10.88 6.49
CA VAL A 51 9.23 10.80 7.51
C VAL A 51 8.50 9.49 7.35
N ASN A 52 8.49 8.66 8.38
CA ASN A 52 7.64 7.45 8.42
C ASN A 52 6.27 7.82 8.99
N PRO A 53 5.19 7.88 8.19
CA PRO A 53 3.89 8.35 8.65
C PRO A 53 3.00 7.24 9.23
N VAL A 54 3.48 6.00 9.36
CA VAL A 54 2.65 4.84 9.75
C VAL A 54 3.07 4.25 11.09
N SER A 55 2.20 3.38 11.63
CA SER A 55 2.38 2.67 12.90
C SER A 55 3.45 1.56 12.87
N PHE A 56 4.02 1.27 11.70
CA PHE A 56 4.93 0.14 11.51
C PHE A 56 6.38 0.59 11.42
N ALA A 57 7.25 -0.18 12.06
CA ALA A 57 8.69 -0.01 11.98
C ALA A 57 9.27 -0.81 10.80
N GLY A 58 10.50 -0.48 10.41
CA GLY A 58 11.31 -1.31 9.51
C GLY A 58 11.90 -0.55 8.33
N ARG A 59 12.31 -1.32 7.32
CA ARG A 59 12.87 -0.82 6.06
C ARG A 59 11.76 -0.28 5.17
N ARG A 60 11.95 0.91 4.60
CA ARG A 60 11.03 1.49 3.59
C ARG A 60 11.80 2.16 2.46
N ILE A 61 11.19 2.20 1.28
CA ILE A 61 11.72 2.93 0.12
C ILE A 61 10.81 4.13 -0.13
N GLY A 62 11.41 5.32 -0.25
CA GLY A 62 10.71 6.55 -0.62
C GLY A 62 11.25 7.13 -1.92
N ILE A 63 10.49 8.02 -2.54
CA ILE A 63 10.88 8.74 -3.75
C ILE A 63 11.18 10.19 -3.39
N LEU A 64 12.39 10.63 -3.73
CA LEU A 64 12.71 12.05 -3.88
C LEU A 64 12.31 12.47 -5.31
N PRO A 65 11.38 13.41 -5.51
CA PRO A 65 10.93 13.86 -6.84
C PRO A 65 11.96 14.79 -7.51
N ALA A 66 13.20 14.33 -7.58
CA ALA A 66 14.30 14.97 -8.24
C ALA A 66 15.47 13.99 -8.42
N GLU A 67 16.28 14.24 -9.43
CA GLU A 67 17.53 13.53 -9.60
C GLU A 67 18.56 13.95 -8.55
N LEU A 68 19.31 12.96 -8.05
CA LEU A 68 20.51 13.18 -7.27
C LEU A 68 21.68 13.46 -8.21
N ALA A 69 22.42 14.54 -7.97
CA ALA A 69 23.57 14.86 -8.81
C ALA A 69 24.61 13.70 -8.79
N PRO A 70 25.24 13.34 -9.93
CA PRO A 70 26.06 12.13 -10.03
C PRO A 70 27.24 12.06 -9.05
N ASN A 71 27.73 13.20 -8.59
CA ASN A 71 28.84 13.32 -7.64
C ASN A 71 28.40 13.39 -6.17
N LYS A 72 27.12 13.20 -5.89
CA LYS A 72 26.53 13.25 -4.55
C LYS A 72 26.13 11.86 -4.06
N GLN A 73 26.21 11.69 -2.76
CA GLN A 73 25.76 10.49 -2.05
C GLN A 73 24.91 10.92 -0.86
N LEU A 74 23.83 10.20 -0.62
CA LEU A 74 22.98 10.39 0.55
C LEU A 74 23.48 9.54 1.72
N VAL A 75 23.42 10.10 2.92
CA VAL A 75 23.91 9.48 4.15
C VAL A 75 22.85 9.63 5.24
N ASP A 76 22.52 8.53 5.90
CA ASP A 76 21.71 8.57 7.13
C ASP A 76 22.51 9.23 8.25
N LEU A 77 22.07 10.38 8.75
CA LEU A 77 22.82 11.12 9.77
C LEU A 77 22.70 10.52 11.18
N ARG A 78 21.78 9.57 11.42
CA ARG A 78 21.66 8.85 12.70
C ARG A 78 22.91 8.02 12.98
N HIS A 79 23.41 7.35 11.95
CA HIS A 79 24.52 6.39 12.05
C HIS A 79 25.71 6.73 11.14
N ARG A 80 25.59 7.78 10.32
CA ARG A 80 26.57 8.19 9.31
C ARG A 80 26.88 7.09 8.28
N THR A 81 25.85 6.36 7.89
CA THR A 81 25.93 5.27 6.92
C THR A 81 25.39 5.72 5.56
N PRO A 82 26.03 5.35 4.43
CA PRO A 82 25.49 5.64 3.12
C PRO A 82 24.13 4.97 2.90
N LEU A 83 23.25 5.67 2.19
CA LEU A 83 21.99 5.13 1.72
C LEU A 83 22.16 4.54 0.33
N ILE A 84 21.42 3.48 0.04
CA ILE A 84 21.30 2.93 -1.30
C ILE A 84 20.26 3.77 -2.05
N THR A 85 20.63 4.20 -3.25
CA THR A 85 19.78 5.04 -4.10
C THR A 85 19.70 4.48 -5.51
N GLN A 86 18.60 4.74 -6.20
CA GLN A 86 18.42 4.39 -7.60
C GLN A 86 17.74 5.53 -8.33
N ALA A 87 18.36 6.02 -9.41
CA ALA A 87 17.71 6.95 -10.32
C ALA A 87 16.60 6.22 -11.07
N ILE A 88 15.44 6.88 -11.20
CA ILE A 88 14.26 6.39 -11.90
C ILE A 88 13.66 7.53 -12.74
N ASP A 89 12.75 7.20 -13.64
CA ASP A 89 11.95 8.24 -14.29
C ASP A 89 11.15 9.02 -13.23
N GLY A 90 11.23 10.35 -13.26
CA GLY A 90 10.59 11.24 -12.29
C GLY A 90 11.32 11.42 -10.94
N GLY A 91 12.47 10.78 -10.67
CA GLY A 91 13.21 11.06 -9.43
C GLY A 91 14.28 10.06 -9.00
N THR A 92 14.48 9.98 -7.68
CA THR A 92 15.46 9.08 -7.05
C THR A 92 14.80 8.28 -5.94
N LEU A 93 14.86 6.95 -6.03
CA LEU A 93 14.51 6.05 -4.93
C LEU A 93 15.57 6.07 -3.85
N ILE A 94 15.14 6.07 -2.61
CA ILE A 94 15.99 6.08 -1.42
C ILE A 94 15.48 5.03 -0.46
N GLU A 95 16.32 4.07 -0.13
CA GLU A 95 16.05 3.10 0.93
C GLU A 95 16.48 3.68 2.27
N VAL A 96 15.59 3.62 3.25
CA VAL A 96 15.88 3.98 4.64
C VAL A 96 15.52 2.81 5.53
N ASP A 97 16.50 2.30 6.26
CA ASP A 97 16.34 1.14 7.13
C ASP A 97 16.02 1.56 8.58
N ALA A 98 15.51 0.61 9.38
CA ALA A 98 15.23 0.78 10.80
C ALA A 98 14.45 2.08 11.11
N LEU A 99 13.42 2.38 10.32
CA LEU A 99 12.49 3.47 10.65
C LEU A 99 11.62 3.03 11.82
N ALA A 100 11.52 3.86 12.83
CA ALA A 100 10.54 3.65 13.90
C ALA A 100 9.17 4.23 13.48
N PRO A 101 8.06 3.82 14.09
CA PRO A 101 6.74 4.38 13.79
C PRO A 101 6.71 5.89 14.01
N TYR A 102 6.00 6.65 13.17
CA TYR A 102 5.84 8.11 13.30
C TYR A 102 7.15 8.86 13.60
N SER A 103 8.23 8.54 12.87
CA SER A 103 9.57 9.04 13.13
C SER A 103 10.12 9.88 11.97
N LEU A 104 11.18 10.65 12.29
CA LEU A 104 11.93 11.47 11.35
C LEU A 104 13.36 10.98 11.25
N VAL A 105 13.87 10.86 10.02
CA VAL A 105 15.26 10.54 9.74
C VAL A 105 15.92 11.69 8.99
N PRO A 106 16.95 12.33 9.58
CA PRO A 106 17.73 13.35 8.90
C PRO A 106 18.73 12.69 7.95
N ILE A 107 18.74 13.12 6.71
CA ILE A 107 19.60 12.59 5.65
C ILE A 107 20.51 13.73 5.15
N GLY A 108 21.81 13.47 5.15
CA GLY A 108 22.83 14.38 4.64
C GLY A 108 23.17 14.09 3.18
N GLU A 109 23.76 15.07 2.52
CA GLU A 109 24.26 14.95 1.15
C GLU A 109 25.76 15.27 1.12
N VAL A 110 26.58 14.27 0.78
CA VAL A 110 28.05 14.38 0.77
C VAL A 110 28.62 14.14 -0.63
N ALA A 111 29.86 14.54 -0.87
CA ALA A 111 30.56 14.21 -2.11
C ALA A 111 30.94 12.72 -2.15
N GLN A 112 30.72 12.06 -3.29
CA GLN A 112 30.91 10.63 -3.50
C GLN A 112 32.39 10.16 -3.31
N GLY A 113 33.35 11.08 -3.22
CA GLY A 113 34.79 10.82 -3.11
C GLY A 113 35.31 10.41 -1.73
N ASN A 114 34.47 10.37 -0.68
CA ASN A 114 34.86 9.92 0.66
C ASN A 114 34.39 8.48 0.93
N SER A 115 35.11 7.50 0.36
CA SER A 115 35.38 6.14 0.90
C SER A 115 34.25 5.27 1.48
N LEU A 116 32.98 5.52 1.17
CA LEU A 116 31.89 4.64 1.60
C LEU A 116 31.06 4.23 0.38
N SER A 117 31.51 3.21 -0.34
CA SER A 117 30.66 2.55 -1.33
C SER A 117 29.52 1.84 -0.58
N PRO A 118 28.25 2.05 -0.95
CA PRO A 118 27.19 1.19 -0.44
C PRO A 118 27.52 -0.24 -0.86
N VAL A 119 27.49 -1.18 0.08
CA VAL A 119 27.64 -2.61 -0.24
C VAL A 119 26.35 -3.05 -0.93
N SER A 120 26.27 -2.87 -2.25
CA SER A 120 25.13 -3.31 -3.04
C SER A 120 25.43 -4.65 -3.70
N ASN A 121 25.43 -5.72 -2.91
CA ASN A 121 25.26 -7.07 -3.45
C ASN A 121 23.75 -7.33 -3.62
N SER A 122 23.07 -6.57 -4.49
CA SER A 122 21.67 -6.87 -4.79
C SER A 122 21.62 -8.07 -5.74
N ALA A 123 21.01 -9.17 -5.31
CA ALA A 123 20.69 -10.32 -6.16
C ALA A 123 19.57 -10.01 -7.17
N LEU A 124 19.33 -8.73 -7.47
CA LEU A 124 18.34 -8.28 -8.44
C LEU A 124 18.85 -8.52 -9.85
N ALA A 125 18.09 -9.28 -10.62
CA ALA A 125 18.36 -9.54 -12.02
C ALA A 125 17.06 -9.51 -12.81
N VAL A 126 17.11 -8.88 -13.98
CA VAL A 126 16.07 -8.98 -14.99
C VAL A 126 16.70 -9.35 -16.31
N SER A 127 16.15 -10.35 -16.98
CA SER A 127 16.68 -10.87 -18.24
C SER A 127 15.56 -11.29 -19.18
N GLN A 128 15.92 -11.48 -20.45
CA GLN A 128 15.05 -12.02 -21.48
C GLN A 128 15.67 -13.31 -22.03
N GLU A 129 14.88 -14.38 -22.09
CA GLU A 129 15.23 -15.69 -22.64
C GLU A 129 14.22 -16.07 -23.73
N GLY A 130 14.56 -15.78 -24.99
CA GLY A 130 13.60 -15.90 -26.10
C GLY A 130 12.44 -14.93 -25.91
N ASP A 131 11.22 -15.45 -25.88
CA ASP A 131 10.00 -14.64 -25.67
C ASP A 131 9.57 -14.56 -24.20
N ARG A 132 10.42 -15.03 -23.26
CA ARG A 132 10.15 -14.97 -21.81
C ARG A 132 11.03 -13.92 -21.14
N HIS A 133 10.50 -13.32 -20.09
CA HIS A 133 11.24 -12.42 -19.21
C HIS A 133 11.32 -13.02 -17.82
N ILE A 134 12.45 -12.82 -17.14
CA ILE A 134 12.68 -13.34 -15.79
C ILE A 134 13.04 -12.15 -14.92
N LEU A 135 12.29 -11.96 -13.83
CA LEU A 135 12.61 -11.02 -12.75
C LEU A 135 12.99 -11.84 -11.52
N GLU A 136 14.13 -11.55 -10.92
CA GLU A 136 14.65 -12.35 -9.82
C GLU A 136 15.28 -11.44 -8.76
N ASN A 137 15.02 -11.73 -7.48
CA ASN A 137 15.72 -11.16 -6.35
C ASN A 137 16.15 -12.29 -5.38
N ALA A 138 16.58 -11.96 -4.17
CA ALA A 138 16.99 -12.98 -3.19
C ALA A 138 15.85 -13.91 -2.72
N LEU A 139 14.59 -13.47 -2.82
CA LEU A 139 13.41 -14.12 -2.24
C LEU A 139 12.48 -14.74 -3.29
N LEU A 140 12.35 -14.12 -4.46
CA LEU A 140 11.45 -14.51 -5.53
C LEU A 140 12.19 -14.71 -6.84
N ARG A 141 11.64 -15.60 -7.66
CA ARG A 141 11.90 -15.67 -9.10
C ARG A 141 10.57 -15.71 -9.86
N VAL A 142 10.37 -14.75 -10.75
CA VAL A 142 9.15 -14.53 -11.51
C VAL A 142 9.42 -14.72 -12.99
N GLU A 143 8.64 -15.57 -13.66
CA GLU A 143 8.68 -15.73 -15.12
C GLU A 143 7.46 -15.11 -15.77
N VAL A 144 7.69 -14.35 -16.84
CA VAL A 144 6.65 -13.65 -17.61
C VAL A 144 6.73 -14.10 -19.07
N ASP A 145 5.59 -14.49 -19.65
CA ASP A 145 5.50 -14.92 -21.04
C ASP A 145 5.37 -13.74 -22.02
N ARG A 146 5.25 -14.07 -23.31
CA ARG A 146 5.08 -13.09 -24.40
C ARG A 146 3.77 -12.31 -24.36
N PHE A 147 2.79 -12.76 -23.58
CA PHE A 147 1.51 -12.10 -23.37
C PHE A 147 1.54 -11.22 -22.09
N GLY A 148 2.68 -11.18 -21.40
CA GLY A 148 2.86 -10.47 -20.15
C GLY A 148 2.13 -11.13 -18.98
N HIS A 149 1.72 -12.40 -19.13
CA HIS A 149 1.21 -13.20 -18.03
C HIS A 149 2.38 -13.77 -17.23
N ILE A 150 2.16 -13.92 -15.93
CA ILE A 150 3.13 -14.57 -15.06
C ILE A 150 2.89 -16.08 -15.11
N THR A 151 3.90 -16.84 -15.56
CA THR A 151 3.82 -18.30 -15.68
C THR A 151 4.41 -19.03 -14.48
N ALA A 152 5.24 -18.36 -13.68
CA ALA A 152 5.80 -18.92 -12.46
C ALA A 152 6.14 -17.79 -11.47
N VAL A 153 5.96 -18.07 -10.19
CA VAL A 153 6.41 -17.22 -9.07
C VAL A 153 6.93 -18.18 -8.02
N PHE A 154 8.24 -18.37 -8.00
CA PHE A 154 8.88 -19.27 -7.06
C PHE A 154 9.34 -18.49 -5.83
N ASP A 155 8.78 -18.83 -4.65
CA ASP A 155 9.27 -18.34 -3.37
C ASP A 155 10.46 -19.21 -2.93
N LYS A 156 11.63 -18.61 -2.89
CA LYS A 156 12.91 -19.27 -2.58
C LYS A 156 13.07 -19.58 -1.10
N GLU A 157 12.41 -18.82 -0.23
CA GLU A 157 12.46 -19.06 1.22
C GLU A 157 11.55 -20.22 1.59
N ALA A 158 10.34 -20.26 1.02
CA ALA A 158 9.40 -21.37 1.22
C ALA A 158 9.71 -22.59 0.35
N GLY A 159 10.51 -22.42 -0.71
CA GLY A 159 10.88 -23.48 -1.64
C GLY A 159 9.71 -24.04 -2.46
N ARG A 160 8.72 -23.20 -2.79
CA ARG A 160 7.49 -23.61 -3.50
C ARG A 160 7.03 -22.60 -4.54
N GLU A 161 6.26 -23.09 -5.52
CA GLU A 161 5.52 -22.25 -6.46
C GLU A 161 4.30 -21.62 -5.76
N VAL A 162 4.11 -20.32 -6.03
CA VAL A 162 2.96 -19.53 -5.55
C VAL A 162 1.74 -19.76 -6.44
N LEU A 163 1.93 -20.02 -7.73
CA LEU A 163 0.83 -20.22 -8.68
C LEU A 163 0.37 -21.68 -8.71
N ALA A 164 -0.93 -21.88 -8.94
CA ALA A 164 -1.48 -23.22 -9.14
C ALA A 164 -0.87 -23.89 -10.39
N PRO A 165 -0.65 -25.23 -10.38
CA PRO A 165 0.01 -25.92 -11.48
C PRO A 165 -0.65 -25.68 -12.84
N GLY A 166 0.14 -25.24 -13.82
CA GLY A 166 -0.31 -25.00 -15.20
C GLY A 166 -1.17 -23.75 -15.39
N MET A 167 -1.38 -22.97 -14.34
CA MET A 167 -2.13 -21.72 -14.39
C MET A 167 -1.18 -20.53 -14.62
N VAL A 168 -1.72 -19.43 -15.12
CA VAL A 168 -1.00 -18.16 -15.30
C VAL A 168 -1.67 -17.05 -14.50
N ALA A 169 -0.89 -16.08 -14.04
CA ALA A 169 -1.34 -14.95 -13.24
C ALA A 169 -1.10 -13.61 -13.93
N ASN A 170 -1.52 -12.51 -13.29
CA ASN A 170 -1.58 -11.19 -13.91
C ASN A 170 -2.38 -11.22 -15.23
N THR A 171 -3.45 -12.01 -15.24
CA THR A 171 -4.32 -12.17 -16.40
C THR A 171 -5.39 -11.09 -16.37
N LEU A 172 -5.32 -10.16 -17.33
CA LEU A 172 -6.36 -9.15 -17.50
C LEU A 172 -7.54 -9.77 -18.24
N LEU A 173 -8.72 -9.67 -17.62
CA LEU A 173 -9.97 -10.25 -18.07
C LEU A 173 -11.00 -9.14 -18.24
N ALA A 174 -11.62 -9.06 -19.41
CA ALA A 174 -12.76 -8.19 -19.66
C ALA A 174 -14.04 -9.04 -19.68
N PHE A 175 -14.95 -8.79 -18.74
CA PHE A 175 -16.24 -9.47 -18.67
C PHE A 175 -17.33 -8.59 -19.27
N GLU A 176 -18.31 -9.18 -19.95
CA GLU A 176 -19.54 -8.45 -20.28
C GLU A 176 -20.29 -8.12 -19.00
N ASP A 177 -20.57 -6.83 -18.80
CA ASP A 177 -21.27 -6.33 -17.61
C ASP A 177 -22.51 -5.55 -18.03
N ARG A 178 -23.64 -6.24 -17.99
CA ARG A 178 -24.96 -5.73 -18.35
C ARG A 178 -25.98 -6.19 -17.31
N PRO A 179 -25.96 -5.59 -16.12
CA PRO A 179 -26.83 -6.01 -15.05
C PRO A 179 -28.30 -5.77 -15.43
N MET A 180 -29.19 -6.56 -14.83
CA MET A 180 -30.62 -6.56 -15.13
C MET A 180 -31.30 -5.24 -14.76
N ASN A 181 -30.83 -4.61 -13.68
CA ASN A 181 -31.25 -3.29 -13.24
C ASN A 181 -30.02 -2.51 -12.75
N PHE A 182 -30.16 -1.19 -12.64
CA PHE A 182 -29.20 -0.30 -11.97
C PHE A 182 -27.74 -0.48 -12.42
N ASP A 183 -27.47 -0.15 -13.68
CA ASP A 183 -26.18 -0.37 -14.36
C ASP A 183 -24.93 0.01 -13.55
N ALA A 184 -24.90 1.20 -12.92
CA ALA A 184 -23.78 1.61 -12.07
C ALA A 184 -23.73 0.95 -10.68
N TRP A 185 -24.84 0.41 -10.16
CA TRP A 185 -24.88 -0.20 -8.82
C TRP A 185 -24.59 -1.70 -8.84
N ASP A 186 -25.21 -2.40 -9.78
CA ASP A 186 -25.26 -3.86 -9.74
C ASP A 186 -24.15 -4.46 -10.60
N ILE A 187 -23.57 -5.54 -10.08
CA ILE A 187 -22.91 -6.55 -10.89
C ILE A 187 -23.77 -7.78 -10.68
N ASP A 188 -24.15 -8.45 -11.76
CA ASP A 188 -24.90 -9.69 -11.64
C ASP A 188 -23.95 -10.89 -11.71
N ILE A 189 -24.23 -11.95 -10.94
CA ILE A 189 -23.36 -13.13 -10.81
C ILE A 189 -23.03 -13.83 -12.14
N PHE A 190 -23.88 -13.69 -13.16
CA PHE A 190 -23.69 -14.27 -14.49
C PHE A 190 -22.73 -13.46 -15.38
N TYR A 191 -22.08 -12.42 -14.86
CA TYR A 191 -21.00 -11.69 -15.57
C TYR A 191 -19.87 -12.65 -16.04
N GLU A 192 -19.68 -13.77 -15.34
CA GLU A 192 -18.68 -14.80 -15.68
C GLU A 192 -19.01 -15.57 -16.98
N ASP A 193 -20.26 -15.52 -17.47
CA ASP A 193 -20.69 -16.29 -18.66
C ASP A 193 -20.01 -15.81 -19.96
N ARG A 194 -19.54 -14.56 -19.99
CA ARG A 194 -18.83 -13.97 -21.13
C ARG A 194 -17.61 -13.18 -20.69
N SER A 195 -16.44 -13.77 -20.92
CA SER A 195 -15.14 -13.15 -20.63
C SER A 195 -14.17 -13.25 -21.80
N GLU A 196 -13.34 -12.23 -21.96
CA GLU A 196 -12.22 -12.20 -22.89
C GLU A 196 -10.92 -11.98 -22.12
N THR A 197 -9.90 -12.80 -22.38
CA THR A 197 -8.54 -12.52 -21.90
C THR A 197 -7.85 -11.53 -22.83
N ILE A 198 -7.25 -10.49 -22.25
CA ILE A 198 -6.52 -9.47 -23.01
C ILE A 198 -5.11 -9.99 -23.32
N THR A 199 -4.90 -10.50 -24.54
CA THR A 199 -3.61 -11.08 -24.97
C THR A 199 -2.86 -10.27 -26.03
N GLN A 200 -3.44 -9.17 -26.52
CA GLN A 200 -2.80 -8.34 -27.54
C GLN A 200 -1.74 -7.43 -26.89
N VAL A 201 -0.52 -7.95 -26.82
CA VAL A 201 0.68 -7.23 -26.38
C VAL A 201 1.36 -6.58 -27.58
N GLU A 202 1.62 -5.29 -27.48
CA GLU A 202 2.37 -4.53 -28.49
C GLU A 202 3.88 -4.54 -28.20
N ASN A 203 4.26 -4.46 -26.92
CA ASN A 203 5.65 -4.46 -26.50
C ASN A 203 5.82 -4.91 -25.04
N ILE A 204 6.93 -5.58 -24.75
CA ILE A 204 7.42 -5.82 -23.38
C ILE A 204 8.87 -5.32 -23.35
N SER A 205 9.19 -4.45 -22.39
CA SER A 205 10.55 -3.90 -22.26
C SER A 205 11.00 -3.85 -20.80
N ILE A 206 12.29 -4.11 -20.59
CA ILE A 206 12.96 -3.88 -19.32
C ILE A 206 13.20 -2.37 -19.20
N THR A 207 12.64 -1.74 -18.17
CA THR A 207 12.73 -0.28 -17.98
C THR A 207 13.64 0.12 -16.83
N GLU A 208 13.91 -0.77 -15.86
CA GLU A 208 14.81 -0.51 -14.75
C GLU A 208 15.66 -1.74 -14.41
N THR A 209 16.94 -1.53 -14.15
CA THR A 209 17.93 -2.55 -13.75
C THR A 209 18.77 -2.09 -12.56
N GLY A 210 18.16 -1.31 -11.66
CA GLY A 210 18.89 -0.66 -10.56
C GLY A 210 19.00 -1.52 -9.30
N PRO A 211 19.75 -1.03 -8.30
CA PRO A 211 20.04 -1.80 -7.09
C PRO A 211 18.86 -1.90 -6.11
N LEU A 212 17.85 -1.05 -6.20
CA LEU A 212 16.67 -1.06 -5.30
C LEU A 212 15.48 -1.79 -5.90
N ARG A 213 15.26 -1.66 -7.21
CA ARG A 213 14.21 -2.37 -7.95
C ARG A 213 14.57 -2.59 -9.40
N ILE A 214 13.97 -3.62 -9.98
CA ILE A 214 13.93 -3.90 -11.42
C ILE A 214 12.50 -3.76 -11.93
N ALA A 215 12.37 -3.45 -13.22
CA ALA A 215 11.07 -3.18 -13.81
C ALA A 215 10.89 -3.78 -15.20
N LEU A 216 9.71 -4.35 -15.43
CA LEU A 216 9.26 -4.84 -16.74
C LEU A 216 7.97 -4.12 -17.12
N ARG A 217 7.99 -3.36 -18.22
CA ARG A 217 6.84 -2.63 -18.74
C ARG A 217 6.18 -3.39 -19.88
N ILE A 218 4.86 -3.54 -19.82
CA ILE A 218 4.05 -4.27 -20.78
C ILE A 218 3.02 -3.30 -21.36
N HIS A 219 3.05 -3.13 -22.69
CA HIS A 219 2.09 -2.33 -23.44
C HIS A 219 1.09 -3.27 -24.13
N ARG A 220 -0.20 -3.06 -23.88
CA ARG A 220 -1.30 -3.82 -24.47
C ARG A 220 -2.30 -2.89 -25.14
N ARG A 221 -2.97 -3.43 -26.15
CA ARG A 221 -4.17 -2.84 -26.73
C ARG A 221 -5.34 -3.76 -26.45
N TYR A 222 -6.47 -3.18 -26.11
CA TYR A 222 -7.73 -3.92 -26.00
C TYR A 222 -8.81 -3.09 -26.68
N ARG A 223 -9.23 -3.53 -27.87
CA ARG A 223 -10.21 -2.80 -28.69
C ARG A 223 -9.79 -1.33 -28.90
N SER A 224 -10.54 -0.38 -28.34
CA SER A 224 -10.27 1.06 -28.45
C SER A 224 -9.38 1.58 -27.32
N SER A 225 -9.04 0.74 -26.34
CA SER A 225 -8.33 1.10 -25.12
C SER A 225 -6.85 0.69 -25.13
N VAL A 226 -6.05 1.40 -24.34
CA VAL A 226 -4.62 1.12 -24.14
C VAL A 226 -4.37 0.81 -22.67
N ILE A 227 -3.58 -0.24 -22.40
CA ILE A 227 -3.18 -0.61 -21.05
C ILE A 227 -1.66 -0.66 -21.00
N VAL A 228 -1.05 0.13 -20.13
CA VAL A 228 0.39 0.11 -19.85
C VAL A 228 0.58 -0.28 -18.41
N GLN A 229 1.24 -1.42 -18.19
CA GLN A 229 1.49 -1.94 -16.86
C GLN A 229 2.99 -2.10 -16.64
N THR A 230 3.52 -1.56 -15.55
CA THR A 230 4.90 -1.76 -15.12
C THR A 230 4.92 -2.66 -13.89
N MET A 231 5.57 -3.82 -14.02
CA MET A 231 5.79 -4.77 -12.94
C MET A 231 7.12 -4.44 -12.25
N TYR A 232 7.08 -4.18 -10.93
CA TYR A 232 8.26 -3.87 -10.12
C TYR A 232 8.58 -4.99 -9.14
N LEU A 233 9.84 -5.44 -9.16
CA LEU A 233 10.39 -6.31 -8.11
C LEU A 233 11.49 -5.56 -7.36
N TYR A 234 11.30 -5.41 -6.05
CA TYR A 234 12.25 -4.70 -5.18
C TYR A 234 13.28 -5.66 -4.61
N ARG A 235 14.46 -5.17 -4.25
CA ARG A 235 15.40 -5.98 -3.46
C ARG A 235 14.77 -6.29 -2.09
N ASP A 236 15.10 -7.47 -1.57
CA ASP A 236 14.74 -7.91 -0.22
C ASP A 236 13.23 -7.73 0.10
N SER A 237 12.37 -7.99 -0.90
CA SER A 237 10.91 -7.96 -0.77
C SER A 237 10.29 -9.10 -1.58
N LYS A 238 9.24 -9.71 -1.05
CA LYS A 238 8.37 -10.63 -1.80
C LYS A 238 7.22 -9.90 -2.51
N ARG A 239 7.04 -8.60 -2.26
CA ARG A 239 5.97 -7.82 -2.88
C ARG A 239 6.31 -7.53 -4.34
N LEU A 240 5.44 -7.98 -5.24
CA LEU A 240 5.48 -7.68 -6.67
C LEU A 240 4.42 -6.63 -6.97
N ASP A 241 4.83 -5.42 -7.36
CA ASP A 241 3.93 -4.30 -7.60
C ASP A 241 3.60 -4.17 -9.09
N PHE A 242 2.35 -3.78 -9.39
CA PHE A 242 1.83 -3.57 -10.73
C PHE A 242 1.28 -2.16 -10.84
N ASP A 243 2.11 -1.23 -11.30
CA ASP A 243 1.70 0.14 -11.63
C ASP A 243 1.02 0.13 -13.00
N THR A 244 -0.29 0.38 -13.01
CA THR A 244 -1.13 0.21 -14.20
C THR A 244 -1.78 1.53 -14.59
N TRP A 245 -1.41 2.04 -15.76
CA TRP A 245 -2.11 3.12 -16.45
C TRP A 245 -3.00 2.54 -17.55
N VAL A 246 -4.24 3.03 -17.64
CA VAL A 246 -5.23 2.60 -18.63
C VAL A 246 -5.86 3.83 -19.23
N ASP A 247 -5.88 3.93 -20.56
CA ASP A 247 -6.77 4.84 -21.29
C ASP A 247 -7.96 4.03 -21.78
N TRP A 248 -9.08 4.10 -21.03
CA TRP A 248 -10.23 3.22 -21.15
C TRP A 248 -11.37 3.86 -21.95
N HIS A 249 -11.77 3.20 -23.04
CA HIS A 249 -12.82 3.65 -23.96
C HIS A 249 -13.84 2.55 -24.26
N GLU A 250 -13.98 1.58 -23.36
CA GLU A 250 -14.98 0.51 -23.49
C GLU A 250 -16.19 0.76 -22.60
N GLN A 251 -17.35 0.23 -23.00
CA GLN A 251 -18.63 0.35 -22.29
C GLN A 251 -19.22 -1.03 -22.01
N HIS A 252 -19.97 -1.14 -20.90
CA HIS A 252 -20.59 -2.38 -20.42
C HIS A 252 -19.59 -3.52 -20.25
N LEU A 253 -18.39 -3.19 -19.77
CA LEU A 253 -17.35 -4.15 -19.44
C LEU A 253 -16.90 -3.98 -18.00
N LEU A 254 -16.56 -5.10 -17.38
CA LEU A 254 -15.90 -5.17 -16.09
C LEU A 254 -14.48 -5.70 -16.30
N LEU A 255 -13.48 -4.81 -16.16
CA LEU A 255 -12.07 -5.17 -16.25
C LEU A 255 -11.60 -5.72 -14.89
N LYS A 256 -11.04 -6.93 -14.87
CA LYS A 256 -10.43 -7.53 -13.68
C LYS A 256 -9.01 -8.04 -13.98
N VAL A 257 -8.21 -8.21 -12.93
CA VAL A 257 -6.96 -8.99 -12.98
C VAL A 257 -7.11 -10.26 -12.15
N ALA A 258 -6.58 -11.39 -12.63
CA ALA A 258 -6.67 -12.69 -11.95
C ALA A 258 -5.31 -13.28 -11.55
N PHE A 259 -5.30 -13.91 -10.38
CA PHE A 259 -4.18 -14.60 -9.73
C PHE A 259 -4.63 -15.97 -9.19
N PRO A 260 -4.52 -17.05 -9.99
CA PRO A 260 -4.76 -18.42 -9.54
C PRO A 260 -3.57 -18.92 -8.69
N VAL A 261 -3.72 -18.87 -7.36
CA VAL A 261 -2.65 -19.21 -6.41
C VAL A 261 -2.74 -20.68 -5.96
N ASN A 262 -1.63 -21.26 -5.53
CA ASN A 262 -1.57 -22.63 -5.04
C ASN A 262 -1.83 -22.70 -3.53
N ILE A 263 -3.02 -22.26 -3.13
CA ILE A 263 -3.50 -22.23 -1.74
C ILE A 263 -4.85 -22.92 -1.65
N LEU A 264 -5.02 -23.78 -0.65
CA LEU A 264 -6.30 -24.38 -0.32
C LEU A 264 -6.86 -23.79 0.97
N SER A 265 -7.88 -22.94 0.84
CA SER A 265 -8.63 -22.42 1.99
C SER A 265 -10.12 -22.31 1.68
N PRO A 266 -11.00 -22.66 2.63
CA PRO A 266 -12.45 -22.45 2.49
C PRO A 266 -12.85 -20.97 2.67
N VAL A 267 -11.94 -20.11 3.11
CA VAL A 267 -12.21 -18.69 3.37
C VAL A 267 -11.05 -17.80 2.93
N ALA A 268 -11.39 -16.60 2.45
CA ALA A 268 -10.47 -15.49 2.25
C ALA A 268 -10.73 -14.40 3.30
N THR A 269 -9.68 -13.66 3.68
CA THR A 269 -9.75 -12.58 4.66
C THR A 269 -9.56 -11.23 3.97
N PHE A 270 -10.40 -10.24 4.27
CA PHE A 270 -10.42 -8.95 3.58
C PHE A 270 -10.25 -7.81 4.60
N ASP A 271 -9.42 -6.83 4.26
CA ASP A 271 -9.26 -5.58 5.01
C ASP A 271 -10.57 -4.79 5.01
N ILE A 272 -11.02 -4.36 6.20
CA ILE A 272 -12.16 -3.44 6.37
C ILE A 272 -11.81 -2.36 7.38
N GLN A 273 -12.72 -1.43 7.65
CA GLN A 273 -12.50 -0.38 8.64
C GLN A 273 -12.13 -0.97 10.00
N TRP A 274 -10.91 -0.67 10.46
CA TRP A 274 -10.38 -1.07 11.78
C TRP A 274 -10.46 -2.57 12.09
N GLY A 275 -10.25 -3.41 11.07
CA GLY A 275 -10.22 -4.85 11.26
C GLY A 275 -10.22 -5.61 9.94
N ASN A 276 -10.72 -6.84 9.98
CA ASN A 276 -10.84 -7.69 8.81
C ASN A 276 -12.10 -8.54 8.89
N VAL A 277 -12.50 -9.09 7.75
CA VAL A 277 -13.64 -9.99 7.67
C VAL A 277 -13.36 -11.18 6.78
N GLN A 278 -13.86 -12.35 7.17
CA GLN A 278 -13.74 -13.56 6.38
C GLN A 278 -14.96 -13.76 5.47
N ARG A 279 -14.72 -14.23 4.25
CA ARG A 279 -15.75 -14.66 3.30
C ARG A 279 -15.42 -16.04 2.75
N PRO A 280 -16.42 -16.89 2.48
CA PRO A 280 -16.20 -18.20 1.88
C PRO A 280 -15.63 -18.04 0.47
N THR A 281 -14.74 -18.96 0.08
CA THR A 281 -14.21 -19.06 -1.29
C THR A 281 -15.05 -19.98 -2.17
N HIS A 282 -16.07 -20.63 -1.62
CA HIS A 282 -16.94 -21.58 -2.32
C HIS A 282 -18.38 -21.05 -2.39
N ARG A 283 -19.21 -21.60 -3.27
CA ARG A 283 -20.62 -21.22 -3.45
C ARG A 283 -21.59 -22.33 -3.00
N ASN A 284 -21.47 -22.79 -1.75
CA ASN A 284 -22.21 -23.96 -1.24
C ASN A 284 -23.63 -23.62 -0.75
N THR A 285 -23.84 -22.41 -0.23
CA THR A 285 -25.15 -21.93 0.22
C THR A 285 -25.59 -20.70 -0.58
N SER A 286 -26.88 -20.36 -0.53
CA SER A 286 -27.39 -19.13 -1.17
C SER A 286 -26.70 -17.86 -0.64
N TRP A 287 -26.25 -17.87 0.61
CA TRP A 287 -25.50 -16.77 1.22
C TRP A 287 -24.09 -16.65 0.66
N ASP A 288 -23.47 -17.77 0.30
CA ASP A 288 -22.15 -17.78 -0.31
C ASP A 288 -22.24 -17.35 -1.78
N TRP A 289 -23.27 -17.85 -2.49
CA TRP A 289 -23.61 -17.39 -3.84
C TRP A 289 -23.76 -15.88 -3.92
N ALA A 290 -24.42 -15.26 -2.94
CA ALA A 290 -24.65 -13.81 -2.91
C ALA A 290 -23.38 -12.97 -2.61
N ARG A 291 -22.26 -13.58 -2.21
CA ARG A 291 -21.01 -12.90 -1.84
C ARG A 291 -19.90 -13.09 -2.87
N PHE A 292 -20.29 -13.23 -4.15
CA PHE A 292 -19.37 -13.46 -5.25
C PHE A 292 -18.44 -12.26 -5.51
N GLU A 293 -18.79 -11.05 -5.06
CA GLU A 293 -17.92 -9.87 -4.99
C GLU A 293 -17.92 -9.37 -3.53
N THR A 294 -16.77 -9.00 -3.00
CA THR A 294 -16.58 -8.55 -1.62
C THR A 294 -15.80 -7.25 -1.59
N CYS A 295 -16.26 -6.32 -0.76
CA CYS A 295 -15.52 -5.10 -0.46
C CYS A 295 -14.27 -5.41 0.37
N GLY A 296 -13.11 -4.97 -0.10
CA GLY A 296 -11.84 -4.98 0.63
C GLY A 296 -11.15 -3.63 0.46
N HIS A 297 -10.57 -3.09 1.53
CA HIS A 297 -9.96 -1.76 1.51
C HIS A 297 -8.55 -1.79 0.91
N LYS A 298 -7.55 -2.29 1.66
CA LYS A 298 -6.15 -2.30 1.21
C LYS A 298 -5.67 -3.64 0.67
N TRP A 299 -6.28 -4.75 1.13
CA TRP A 299 -5.82 -6.10 0.78
C TRP A 299 -6.93 -7.14 0.93
N ALA A 300 -6.77 -8.22 0.16
CA ALA A 300 -7.44 -9.50 0.37
C ALA A 300 -6.37 -10.60 0.51
N ASP A 301 -6.61 -11.58 1.35
CA ASP A 301 -5.67 -12.65 1.68
C ASP A 301 -6.31 -14.03 1.53
N LEU A 302 -5.57 -14.94 0.91
CA LEU A 302 -5.89 -16.36 0.87
C LEU A 302 -4.70 -17.14 1.46
N SER A 303 -4.94 -17.74 2.62
CA SER A 303 -3.91 -18.46 3.39
C SER A 303 -4.36 -19.85 3.79
N GLU A 304 -3.44 -20.81 3.71
CA GLU A 304 -3.52 -22.13 4.34
C GLU A 304 -2.66 -22.17 5.60
N GLY A 305 -2.43 -23.36 6.18
CA GLY A 305 -1.85 -23.47 7.53
C GLY A 305 -0.46 -22.83 7.70
N ASP A 306 0.39 -22.91 6.68
CA ASP A 306 1.80 -22.50 6.73
C ASP A 306 2.19 -21.48 5.65
N TYR A 307 1.28 -21.12 4.74
CA TYR A 307 1.58 -20.27 3.59
C TYR A 307 0.35 -19.51 3.12
N GLY A 308 0.56 -18.32 2.55
CA GLY A 308 -0.52 -17.50 2.02
C GLY A 308 -0.07 -16.55 0.93
N VAL A 309 -1.07 -15.98 0.26
CA VAL A 309 -0.87 -14.98 -0.78
C VAL A 309 -1.89 -13.87 -0.58
N ALA A 310 -1.39 -12.64 -0.47
CA ALA A 310 -2.20 -11.44 -0.41
C ALA A 310 -2.19 -10.69 -1.74
N LEU A 311 -3.35 -10.10 -2.07
CA LEU A 311 -3.56 -9.19 -3.19
C LEU A 311 -3.89 -7.79 -2.63
N LEU A 312 -2.94 -6.87 -2.71
CA LEU A 312 -3.03 -5.51 -2.18
C LEU A 312 -3.41 -4.51 -3.27
N ASN A 313 -3.95 -3.35 -2.90
CA ASN A 313 -4.30 -2.27 -3.83
C ASN A 313 -4.20 -0.88 -3.17
N ASP A 314 -4.23 0.18 -3.99
CA ASP A 314 -4.25 1.59 -3.55
C ASP A 314 -5.56 2.36 -3.83
N CYS A 315 -6.47 1.82 -4.65
CA CYS A 315 -7.68 2.53 -5.09
C CYS A 315 -8.87 1.65 -5.49
N LYS A 316 -8.77 0.32 -5.37
CA LYS A 316 -9.76 -0.65 -5.86
C LYS A 316 -10.39 -1.41 -4.70
N TYR A 317 -11.72 -1.41 -4.65
CA TYR A 317 -12.45 -1.94 -3.50
C TYR A 317 -13.20 -3.24 -3.77
N GLY A 318 -13.34 -3.66 -5.03
CA GLY A 318 -14.03 -4.88 -5.43
C GLY A 318 -13.08 -6.05 -5.59
N TYR A 319 -13.19 -7.04 -4.71
CA TYR A 319 -12.46 -8.30 -4.80
C TYR A 319 -13.42 -9.46 -5.03
N ASP A 320 -12.97 -10.47 -5.76
CA ASP A 320 -13.59 -11.79 -5.70
C ASP A 320 -12.54 -12.87 -5.52
N VAL A 321 -12.85 -13.83 -4.64
CA VAL A 321 -11.99 -14.99 -4.41
C VAL A 321 -12.87 -16.23 -4.52
N HIS A 322 -12.68 -17.01 -5.57
CA HIS A 322 -13.39 -18.27 -5.78
C HIS A 322 -12.40 -19.42 -5.89
N ASP A 323 -12.57 -20.42 -5.04
CA ASP A 323 -11.63 -21.49 -4.76
C ASP A 323 -10.23 -20.93 -4.46
N ASN A 324 -9.33 -20.99 -5.43
CA ASN A 324 -7.95 -20.54 -5.33
C ASN A 324 -7.62 -19.37 -6.27
N VAL A 325 -8.63 -18.82 -6.95
CA VAL A 325 -8.47 -17.70 -7.89
C VAL A 325 -8.82 -16.41 -7.19
N MET A 326 -7.81 -15.57 -6.94
CA MET A 326 -8.00 -14.21 -6.43
C MET A 326 -8.12 -13.25 -7.61
N ARG A 327 -9.16 -12.42 -7.63
CA ARG A 327 -9.39 -11.39 -8.63
C ARG A 327 -9.61 -10.03 -7.97
N LEU A 328 -9.11 -8.98 -8.62
CA LEU A 328 -9.35 -7.59 -8.27
C LEU A 328 -10.07 -6.91 -9.44
N THR A 329 -11.18 -6.27 -9.14
CA THR A 329 -11.95 -5.46 -10.09
C THR A 329 -11.26 -4.11 -10.28
N LEU A 330 -10.88 -3.82 -11.51
CA LEU A 330 -10.10 -2.63 -11.88
C LEU A 330 -11.00 -1.49 -12.37
N ILE A 331 -11.92 -1.77 -13.31
CA ILE A 331 -12.79 -0.76 -13.93
C ILE A 331 -14.16 -1.37 -14.20
N LYS A 332 -15.24 -0.64 -13.91
CA LYS A 332 -16.62 -0.99 -14.28
C LYS A 332 -17.19 0.12 -15.16
N SER A 333 -17.38 -0.12 -16.45
CA SER A 333 -17.85 0.90 -17.39
C SER A 333 -19.36 0.89 -17.63
N ALA A 334 -20.13 1.18 -16.59
CA ALA A 334 -21.56 1.42 -16.72
C ALA A 334 -21.86 2.65 -17.59
N THR A 335 -23.06 2.75 -18.17
CA THR A 335 -23.52 3.92 -18.95
C THR A 335 -24.79 4.55 -18.39
N SER A 336 -25.26 4.09 -17.23
CA SER A 336 -26.39 4.66 -16.50
C SER A 336 -26.12 4.68 -14.99
N PRO A 337 -26.29 5.83 -14.32
CA PRO A 337 -26.99 7.02 -14.78
C PRO A 337 -26.09 8.04 -15.50
N ASP A 338 -24.78 7.79 -15.56
CA ASP A 338 -23.80 8.59 -16.29
C ASP A 338 -23.32 7.84 -17.56
N PRO A 339 -23.61 8.35 -18.78
CA PRO A 339 -23.21 7.71 -20.04
C PRO A 339 -21.71 7.57 -20.26
N ASP A 340 -20.93 8.43 -19.61
CA ASP A 340 -19.48 8.55 -19.81
C ASP A 340 -18.70 8.10 -18.55
N ALA A 341 -19.32 7.31 -17.67
CA ALA A 341 -18.66 6.81 -16.47
C ALA A 341 -17.39 6.00 -16.81
N ASP A 342 -16.32 6.27 -16.04
CA ASP A 342 -15.02 5.62 -16.14
C ASP A 342 -14.37 5.64 -17.54
N GLN A 343 -14.77 6.56 -18.42
CA GLN A 343 -14.05 6.81 -19.68
C GLN A 343 -12.78 7.63 -19.43
N GLY A 344 -11.72 7.36 -20.20
CA GLY A 344 -10.45 8.08 -20.17
C GLY A 344 -9.38 7.44 -19.29
N GLU A 345 -8.51 8.27 -18.72
CA GLU A 345 -7.30 7.80 -18.04
C GLU A 345 -7.54 7.35 -16.59
N HIS A 346 -6.99 6.19 -16.25
CA HIS A 346 -6.96 5.62 -14.91
C HIS A 346 -5.53 5.26 -14.52
N VAL A 347 -5.17 5.52 -13.27
CA VAL A 347 -3.92 5.05 -12.66
C VAL A 347 -4.28 4.24 -11.44
N MET A 348 -3.72 3.03 -11.32
CA MET A 348 -3.98 2.13 -10.21
C MET A 348 -2.77 1.24 -9.94
N THR A 349 -2.48 1.03 -8.66
CA THR A 349 -1.45 0.09 -8.23
C THR A 349 -2.09 -1.06 -7.48
N TYR A 350 -1.67 -2.28 -7.79
CA TYR A 350 -1.94 -3.45 -6.97
C TYR A 350 -0.68 -4.28 -6.83
N SER A 351 -0.68 -5.19 -5.85
CA SER A 351 0.50 -5.99 -5.54
C SER A 351 0.15 -7.43 -5.21
N LEU A 352 0.97 -8.37 -5.66
CA LEU A 352 0.95 -9.75 -5.19
C LEU A 352 2.02 -9.93 -4.11
N LEU A 353 1.64 -10.47 -2.95
CA LEU A 353 2.55 -10.69 -1.83
C LEU A 353 2.38 -12.13 -1.29
N PRO A 354 3.26 -13.07 -1.67
CA PRO A 354 3.37 -14.32 -0.95
C PRO A 354 4.01 -14.13 0.42
N HIS A 355 3.54 -14.87 1.42
CA HIS A 355 4.05 -14.82 2.78
C HIS A 355 3.92 -16.17 3.48
N GLN A 356 4.63 -16.32 4.60
CA GLN A 356 4.52 -17.48 5.47
C GLN A 356 3.30 -17.33 6.40
N GLY A 357 2.69 -18.46 6.78
CA GLY A 357 1.51 -18.48 7.64
C GLY A 357 0.31 -17.77 7.01
N ASP A 358 -0.32 -16.88 7.79
CA ASP A 358 -1.48 -16.09 7.36
C ASP A 358 -1.18 -14.58 7.25
N TRP A 359 -2.20 -13.80 6.90
CA TRP A 359 -2.12 -12.34 6.73
C TRP A 359 -1.51 -11.57 7.91
N ARG A 360 -1.48 -12.13 9.12
CA ARG A 360 -0.83 -11.49 10.28
C ARG A 360 0.68 -11.34 10.05
N THR A 361 1.26 -12.17 9.19
CA THR A 361 2.69 -12.16 8.85
C THR A 361 3.02 -11.15 7.77
N GLY A 362 2.86 -9.85 8.09
CA GLY A 362 3.39 -8.75 7.27
C GLY A 362 2.46 -8.21 6.18
N VAL A 363 1.27 -8.79 5.95
CA VAL A 363 0.32 -8.26 4.96
C VAL A 363 -0.23 -6.91 5.37
N VAL A 364 -0.58 -6.73 6.65
CA VAL A 364 -1.11 -5.45 7.16
C VAL A 364 -0.07 -4.33 7.01
N PRO A 365 1.18 -4.45 7.52
CA PRO A 365 2.23 -3.47 7.25
C PRO A 365 2.45 -3.19 5.76
N ALA A 366 2.42 -4.21 4.90
CA ALA A 366 2.61 -4.04 3.46
C ALA A 366 1.45 -3.25 2.79
N GLY A 367 0.22 -3.43 3.27
CA GLY A 367 -0.94 -2.66 2.81
C GLY A 367 -0.84 -1.18 3.15
N TYR A 368 -0.40 -0.85 4.37
CA TYR A 368 -0.07 0.53 4.73
C TYR A 368 1.17 1.03 3.98
N ASP A 369 2.16 0.18 3.72
CA ASP A 369 3.36 0.62 3.00
C ASP A 369 3.05 1.07 1.57
N LEU A 370 2.14 0.37 0.89
CA LEU A 370 1.65 0.71 -0.44
C LEU A 370 0.83 2.01 -0.44
N ASN A 371 -0.04 2.20 0.55
CA ASN A 371 -1.01 3.31 0.59
C ASN A 371 -0.45 4.59 1.23
N ASP A 372 0.50 4.47 2.16
CA ASP A 372 1.10 5.56 2.92
C ASP A 372 2.65 5.50 2.80
N PRO A 373 3.21 5.80 1.62
CA PRO A 373 4.64 5.62 1.33
C PRO A 373 5.52 6.52 2.20
N LEU A 374 6.80 6.15 2.30
CA LEU A 374 7.81 6.97 2.97
C LEU A 374 7.89 8.37 2.31
N ILE A 375 7.67 9.41 3.10
CA ILE A 375 7.76 10.78 2.61
C ILE A 375 9.21 11.22 2.63
N VAL A 376 9.77 11.60 1.48
CA VAL A 376 11.11 12.19 1.37
C VAL A 376 11.02 13.61 0.82
N ARG A 377 11.70 14.55 1.49
CA ARG A 377 11.71 15.97 1.11
C ARG A 377 13.08 16.60 1.24
N ARG A 378 13.39 17.53 0.32
CA ARG A 378 14.48 18.50 0.52
C ARG A 378 14.10 19.49 1.61
N VAL A 379 15.05 19.78 2.49
CA VAL A 379 14.83 20.67 3.63
C VAL A 379 15.98 21.66 3.76
N GLN A 380 15.68 22.83 4.29
CA GLN A 380 16.67 23.80 4.77
C GLN A 380 16.51 23.94 6.27
N THR A 381 17.62 23.77 6.99
CA THR A 381 17.64 23.87 8.45
C THR A 381 18.19 25.23 8.84
N SER A 382 17.58 25.86 9.85
CA SER A 382 18.00 27.18 10.36
C SER A 382 18.72 27.11 11.72
N ARG A 383 18.74 25.92 12.34
CA ARG A 383 19.32 25.73 13.68
C ARG A 383 20.84 25.58 13.65
N THR A 384 21.44 25.86 14.81
CA THR A 384 22.86 25.63 15.11
C THR A 384 23.12 24.35 15.91
N SER A 385 22.08 23.71 16.46
CA SER A 385 22.17 22.46 17.24
C SER A 385 20.95 21.56 17.01
N ALA A 386 21.16 20.24 17.12
CA ALA A 386 20.15 19.22 16.90
C ALA A 386 19.29 18.97 18.15
N ALA A 387 17.98 18.77 17.97
CA ALA A 387 17.14 18.16 18.99
C ALA A 387 17.22 16.62 18.90
N PRO A 388 17.04 15.88 20.00
CA PRO A 388 16.82 14.44 19.93
C PRO A 388 15.60 14.15 19.05
N LEU A 389 15.76 13.27 18.07
CA LEU A 389 14.66 12.81 17.22
C LEU A 389 14.19 11.47 17.75
N ALA A 390 12.96 11.44 18.26
CA ALA A 390 12.27 10.24 18.71
C ALA A 390 11.02 10.02 17.86
N SER A 391 10.52 8.79 17.84
CA SER A 391 9.16 8.51 17.36
C SER A 391 8.15 9.35 18.14
N LEU A 392 7.17 9.92 17.44
CA LEU A 392 6.12 10.71 18.08
C LEU A 392 5.34 9.86 19.09
N VAL A 393 4.89 8.68 18.66
CA VAL A 393 4.20 7.66 19.46
C VAL A 393 4.57 6.27 18.95
N THR A 394 4.73 5.31 19.85
CA THR A 394 4.88 3.87 19.54
C THR A 394 4.00 3.01 20.43
N VAL A 395 3.76 1.78 20.01
CA VAL A 395 3.02 0.75 20.75
C VAL A 395 3.85 -0.54 20.78
N ASP A 396 3.82 -1.26 21.91
CA ASP A 396 4.57 -2.50 22.13
C ASP A 396 3.84 -3.78 21.69
N ALA A 397 2.60 -3.64 21.20
CA ALA A 397 1.74 -4.74 20.76
C ALA A 397 1.69 -4.79 19.21
N PRO A 398 2.18 -5.87 18.57
CA PRO A 398 2.25 -5.95 17.10
C PRO A 398 0.88 -6.03 16.41
N ASN A 399 -0.15 -6.51 17.12
CA ASN A 399 -1.53 -6.61 16.67
C ASN A 399 -2.36 -5.34 16.96
N VAL A 400 -1.71 -4.23 17.31
CA VAL A 400 -2.34 -2.94 17.57
C VAL A 400 -1.78 -1.91 16.61
N VAL A 401 -2.66 -1.34 15.80
CA VAL A 401 -2.30 -0.36 14.78
C VAL A 401 -2.74 1.02 15.26
N ILE A 402 -1.81 1.95 15.34
CA ILE A 402 -2.14 3.38 15.46
C ILE A 402 -2.66 3.82 14.09
N GLU A 403 -3.91 4.26 14.05
CA GLU A 403 -4.54 4.70 12.79
C GLU A 403 -4.49 6.22 12.66
N THR A 404 -4.64 6.94 13.77
CA THR A 404 -4.82 8.39 13.72
C THR A 404 -4.03 9.06 14.82
N ILE A 405 -3.27 10.08 14.46
CA ILE A 405 -2.68 11.04 15.39
C ILE A 405 -3.11 12.43 14.94
N LYS A 406 -3.81 13.16 15.80
CA LYS A 406 -4.22 14.55 15.52
C LYS A 406 -4.25 15.40 16.78
N GLN A 407 -4.32 16.71 16.62
CA GLN A 407 -4.64 17.59 17.75
C GLN A 407 -6.10 17.38 18.18
N ALA A 408 -6.38 17.44 19.48
CA ALA A 408 -7.74 17.46 19.99
C ALA A 408 -8.49 18.68 19.44
N GLU A 409 -9.80 18.55 19.18
CA GLU A 409 -10.63 19.64 18.63
C GLU A 409 -10.65 20.87 19.55
N ASP A 410 -10.60 20.65 20.86
CA ASP A 410 -10.53 21.70 21.88
C ASP A 410 -9.12 22.24 22.12
N THR A 411 -8.13 21.79 21.33
CA THR A 411 -6.69 22.10 21.40
C THR A 411 -5.95 21.64 22.66
N GLY A 412 -6.63 20.98 23.61
CA GLY A 412 -6.06 20.62 24.91
C GLY A 412 -5.38 19.25 24.96
N GLY A 413 -4.72 18.82 23.88
CA GLY A 413 -3.99 17.55 23.82
C GLY A 413 -3.82 16.99 22.41
N ILE A 414 -3.22 15.80 22.34
CA ILE A 414 -3.02 15.00 21.14
C ILE A 414 -3.93 13.78 21.24
N ILE A 415 -4.76 13.56 20.23
CA ILE A 415 -5.61 12.38 20.09
C ILE A 415 -4.83 11.31 19.32
N VAL A 416 -4.74 10.13 19.93
CA VAL A 416 -4.18 8.92 19.30
C VAL A 416 -5.29 7.87 19.26
N ARG A 417 -5.66 7.43 18.06
CA ARG A 417 -6.63 6.35 17.86
C ARG A 417 -5.92 5.10 17.37
N LEU A 418 -6.20 4.00 18.04
CA LEU A 418 -5.64 2.69 17.75
C LEU A 418 -6.75 1.67 17.57
N TYR A 419 -6.46 0.56 16.90
CA TYR A 419 -7.35 -0.59 16.87
C TYR A 419 -6.57 -1.91 16.96
N GLU A 420 -7.20 -2.89 17.57
CA GLU A 420 -6.73 -4.28 17.56
C GLU A 420 -7.14 -4.94 16.24
N ASN A 421 -6.20 -5.51 15.49
CA ASN A 421 -6.50 -6.02 14.14
C ASN A 421 -6.53 -7.55 14.02
N GLU A 422 -6.14 -8.32 15.04
CA GLU A 422 -5.93 -9.78 14.97
C GLU A 422 -6.94 -10.65 15.70
N ARG A 423 -7.98 -10.05 16.28
CA ARG A 423 -8.96 -10.71 17.16
C ARG A 423 -8.33 -11.21 18.46
N ALA A 424 -7.28 -10.56 18.92
CA ALA A 424 -6.57 -10.90 20.15
C ALA A 424 -6.95 -9.97 21.32
N ARG A 425 -6.53 -10.36 22.52
CA ARG A 425 -6.74 -9.61 23.76
C ARG A 425 -5.40 -9.50 24.48
N GLY A 426 -5.17 -8.39 25.15
CA GLY A 426 -3.98 -8.24 25.98
C GLY A 426 -3.75 -6.82 26.47
N ARG A 427 -2.68 -6.69 27.24
CA ARG A 427 -2.17 -5.40 27.70
C ARG A 427 -1.37 -4.74 26.58
N VAL A 428 -1.55 -3.43 26.44
CA VAL A 428 -0.86 -2.57 25.48
C VAL A 428 -0.11 -1.49 26.25
N GLY A 429 1.16 -1.29 25.92
CA GLY A 429 1.98 -0.14 26.30
C GLY A 429 2.09 0.83 25.13
N LEU A 430 1.68 2.08 25.35
CA LEU A 430 1.91 3.19 24.42
C LEU A 430 2.96 4.12 25.00
N HIS A 431 3.98 4.43 24.20
CA HIS A 431 5.07 5.33 24.58
C HIS A 431 5.04 6.60 23.73
N THR A 432 5.32 7.75 24.36
CA THR A 432 5.41 9.04 23.68
C THR A 432 6.86 9.50 23.54
N GLY A 433 7.20 10.09 22.39
CA GLY A 433 8.50 10.77 22.18
C GLY A 433 8.62 12.13 22.86
N PHE A 434 7.60 12.54 23.59
CA PHE A 434 7.52 13.82 24.31
C PHE A 434 7.13 13.60 25.77
N PRO A 435 7.47 14.54 26.67
CA PRO A 435 7.06 14.50 28.08
C PRO A 435 5.54 14.43 28.23
N LEU A 436 5.02 13.37 28.84
CA LEU A 436 3.58 13.18 29.03
C LEU A 436 3.12 13.62 30.42
N GLN A 437 2.10 14.48 30.51
CA GLN A 437 1.56 14.96 31.78
C GLN A 437 0.42 14.06 32.27
N THR A 438 -0.61 13.91 31.46
CA THR A 438 -1.81 13.12 31.75
C THR A 438 -2.29 12.44 30.48
N ALA A 439 -2.97 11.31 30.63
CA ALA A 439 -3.61 10.61 29.54
C ALA A 439 -5.01 10.15 29.93
N TYR A 440 -5.91 10.14 28.95
CA TYR A 440 -7.29 9.70 29.14
C TYR A 440 -7.68 8.71 28.05
N LEU A 441 -8.40 7.65 28.42
CA LEU A 441 -9.29 6.98 27.48
C LEU A 441 -10.44 7.93 27.17
N CYS A 442 -10.74 8.09 25.89
CA CYS A 442 -11.87 8.87 25.42
C CYS A 442 -12.66 8.10 24.37
N ASN A 443 -13.90 8.54 24.15
CA ASN A 443 -14.70 8.01 23.05
C ASN A 443 -14.29 8.63 21.70
N LEU A 444 -14.95 8.21 20.61
CA LEU A 444 -14.63 8.71 19.26
C LEU A 444 -14.84 10.22 19.08
N LEU A 445 -15.62 10.85 19.97
CA LEU A 445 -15.89 12.29 20.01
C LEU A 445 -14.93 13.03 20.98
N GLU A 446 -13.86 12.38 21.42
CA GLU A 446 -12.81 12.96 22.26
C GLU A 446 -13.27 13.35 23.67
N VAL A 447 -14.42 12.83 24.10
CA VAL A 447 -14.91 13.01 25.48
C VAL A 447 -14.18 12.03 26.39
N ASN A 448 -13.44 12.58 27.36
CA ASN A 448 -12.69 11.82 28.36
C ASN A 448 -13.63 10.95 29.21
N ASP A 449 -13.25 9.70 29.42
CA ASP A 449 -13.97 8.71 30.24
C ASP A 449 -13.14 8.32 31.46
N LEU A 450 -11.92 7.83 31.24
CA LEU A 450 -11.03 7.34 32.30
C LEU A 450 -9.64 7.94 32.19
N GLU A 451 -9.15 8.55 33.27
CA GLU A 451 -7.74 8.94 33.38
C GLU A 451 -6.85 7.70 33.57
N LEU A 452 -5.80 7.60 32.76
CA LEU A 452 -4.81 6.53 32.83
C LEU A 452 -3.60 7.00 33.64
N ALA A 453 -3.03 6.07 34.41
CA ALA A 453 -1.77 6.33 35.10
C ALA A 453 -0.64 6.51 34.07
N VAL A 454 0.05 7.65 34.15
CA VAL A 454 1.25 7.93 33.37
C VAL A 454 2.48 7.54 34.17
N LEU A 455 3.28 6.62 33.64
CA LEU A 455 4.58 6.25 34.18
C LEU A 455 5.65 6.77 33.22
N GLU A 456 6.39 7.79 33.64
CA GLU A 456 7.32 8.52 32.77
C GLU A 456 6.61 9.13 31.53
N ASN A 457 6.75 8.49 30.37
CA ASN A 457 6.16 8.86 29.08
C ASN A 457 5.34 7.69 28.48
N GLU A 458 4.86 6.80 29.34
CA GLU A 458 4.17 5.58 28.96
C GLU A 458 2.80 5.48 29.65
N VAL A 459 1.86 4.89 28.91
CA VAL A 459 0.53 4.53 29.41
C VAL A 459 0.22 3.10 29.07
N HIS A 460 -0.46 2.41 29.98
CA HIS A 460 -0.91 1.05 29.75
C HIS A 460 -2.43 0.94 29.83
N PHE A 461 -2.99 0.09 29.00
CA PHE A 461 -4.40 -0.23 28.98
C PHE A 461 -4.62 -1.67 28.46
N GLU A 462 -5.79 -2.22 28.72
CA GLU A 462 -6.21 -3.51 28.16
C GLU A 462 -6.97 -3.26 26.86
N ILE A 463 -6.71 -4.10 25.85
CA ILE A 463 -7.44 -4.10 24.59
C ILE A 463 -8.15 -5.43 24.38
N THR A 464 -9.31 -5.37 23.73
CA THR A 464 -10.16 -6.52 23.43
C THR A 464 -10.25 -6.75 21.91
N PRO A 465 -10.68 -7.94 21.45
CA PRO A 465 -10.70 -8.28 20.03
C PRO A 465 -11.45 -7.24 19.19
N TYR A 466 -10.77 -6.69 18.17
CA TYR A 466 -11.27 -5.62 17.28
C TYR A 466 -11.71 -4.32 17.98
N GLN A 467 -11.21 -4.06 19.19
CA GLN A 467 -11.55 -2.83 19.89
C GLN A 467 -10.83 -1.64 19.27
N ILE A 468 -11.58 -0.56 19.07
CA ILE A 468 -11.04 0.75 18.76
C ILE A 468 -10.83 1.48 20.09
N VAL A 469 -9.61 1.97 20.31
CA VAL A 469 -9.23 2.73 21.50
C VAL A 469 -8.86 4.14 21.06
N THR A 470 -9.41 5.15 21.72
CA THR A 470 -8.99 6.54 21.54
C THR A 470 -8.38 7.04 22.84
N LEU A 471 -7.17 7.60 22.75
CA LEU A 471 -6.44 8.19 23.85
C LEU A 471 -6.28 9.68 23.61
N ARG A 472 -6.50 10.47 24.66
CA ARG A 472 -6.10 11.87 24.71
C ARG A 472 -4.85 11.99 25.56
N LEU A 473 -3.75 12.39 24.93
CA LEU A 473 -2.43 12.57 25.53
C LEU A 473 -2.18 14.07 25.74
N VAL A 474 -1.93 14.50 26.97
CA VAL A 474 -1.65 15.90 27.29
C VAL A 474 -0.15 16.05 27.57
N PRO A 475 0.62 16.72 26.69
CA PRO A 475 2.04 16.94 26.90
C PRO A 475 2.31 17.82 28.13
N ARG A 476 3.47 17.65 28.79
CA ARG A 476 3.97 18.66 29.74
C ARG A 476 4.48 19.88 28.97
N PRO A 477 4.26 21.10 29.49
CA PRO A 477 4.74 22.34 28.87
C PRO A 477 6.26 22.45 28.79
#